data_AF-A0A2R6L321-F1
#
_entry.id   AF-A0A2R6L321-F1
#
_cell.length_a   1.000
_cell.length_b   1.000
_cell.length_c   1.000
_cell.angle_alpha   90.00
_cell.angle_beta   90.00
_cell.angle_gamma   90.00
#
_symmetry.space_group_name_H-M   'P 1'
#
loop_
_entity.id
_entity.type
_entity.pdbx_description
1 polymer ?
#
loop_
_entity_poly.entity_id
_entity_poly.type
_entity_poly.pdbx_seq_one_letter_code
_entity_poly.pdbx_strand_id
1 'polypeptide(L)'
;MQAATFVESWVADSAETGTYPVVSVRRDRRGGGSEDDADADTDDGGDGTAGDGPSTPQDRVTETTLPGTGAAGDGGPDDSGTASAVEESGAASDDIYGRAELYTCIPERVTRSLFEALHANVLMSATLRPFDVTEDVLGLDDPVTMAYGPQFPEERRRTYAVDGPPLFASRRDEPDVQRTVTRVLEDAVRMTPGNTLAFFPSYAEAERYHGRVSAGTAYLDEPGTPATDLRERFTDDDDGVLFTSLWGTLGEGVSYDGDDARTVVVVGVPYPHLDDRMEAVQRAYEATFGDGTDGDAGWRYAVEIPTVRKTRQALGRVVRSPDDFGARILLDARYTERAAIEMGEYAVRGAFPPEERAEMIDVDPEKLQFGLLNFYGDLDAYDGNPPTP
;
A
#
# COMPACT_ATOMS: atom_id res chain seq x y z
N MET A 1 -0.18 -38.47 -7.67
CA MET A 1 0.09 -38.42 -9.12
C MET A 1 -1.03 -37.76 -9.90
N GLN A 2 -2.31 -38.17 -9.77
CA GLN A 2 -3.42 -37.49 -10.48
C GLN A 2 -3.55 -35.99 -10.14
N ALA A 3 -3.38 -35.60 -8.87
CA ALA A 3 -3.38 -34.18 -8.47
C ALA A 3 -2.21 -33.37 -9.09
N ALA A 4 -1.04 -33.97 -9.27
CA ALA A 4 0.12 -33.30 -9.87
C ALA A 4 -0.08 -33.07 -11.37
N THR A 5 -0.63 -34.06 -12.09
CA THR A 5 -0.93 -33.95 -13.52
C THR A 5 -2.06 -32.94 -13.79
N PHE A 6 -3.05 -32.84 -12.90
CA PHE A 6 -4.09 -31.79 -12.97
C PHE A 6 -3.50 -30.40 -12.78
N VAL A 7 -2.63 -30.21 -11.78
CA VAL A 7 -1.97 -28.91 -11.55
C VAL A 7 -1.06 -28.54 -12.73
N GLU A 8 -0.34 -29.48 -13.32
CA GLU A 8 0.50 -29.23 -14.50
C GLU A 8 -0.32 -28.80 -15.73
N SER A 9 -1.41 -29.50 -16.06
CA SER A 9 -2.30 -29.10 -17.16
C SER A 9 -2.97 -27.75 -16.88
N TRP A 10 -3.37 -27.52 -15.63
CA TRP A 10 -4.04 -26.30 -15.20
C TRP A 10 -3.11 -25.08 -15.22
N VAL A 11 -1.84 -25.22 -14.84
CA VAL A 11 -0.81 -24.16 -14.93
C VAL A 11 -0.47 -23.84 -16.38
N ALA A 12 -0.51 -24.82 -17.29
CA ALA A 12 -0.29 -24.58 -18.72
C ALA A 12 -1.44 -23.78 -19.36
N ASP A 13 -2.70 -24.18 -19.12
CA ASP A 13 -3.90 -23.47 -19.61
C ASP A 13 -4.02 -22.06 -19.00
N SER A 14 -3.55 -21.91 -17.76
CA SER A 14 -3.47 -20.64 -17.03
C SER A 14 -2.62 -19.59 -17.75
N ALA A 15 -1.47 -19.98 -18.32
CA ALA A 15 -0.61 -19.05 -19.06
C ALA A 15 -1.28 -18.56 -20.37
N GLU A 16 -2.01 -19.45 -21.04
CA GLU A 16 -2.73 -19.14 -22.29
C GLU A 16 -3.97 -18.26 -22.02
N THR A 17 -4.69 -18.50 -20.92
CA THR A 17 -5.88 -17.75 -20.50
C THR A 17 -5.59 -16.50 -19.65
N GLY A 18 -4.40 -16.38 -19.06
CA GLY A 18 -4.01 -15.25 -18.21
C GLY A 18 -4.60 -15.27 -16.82
N THR A 19 -5.08 -16.45 -16.44
CA THR A 19 -5.42 -16.73 -15.06
C THR A 19 -4.17 -17.27 -14.39
N TYR A 20 -3.82 -16.77 -13.22
CA TYR A 20 -2.60 -17.15 -12.53
C TYR A 20 -2.98 -18.02 -11.33
N PRO A 21 -2.57 -19.29 -11.33
CA PRO A 21 -2.93 -20.23 -10.29
C PRO A 21 -2.11 -19.96 -9.02
N VAL A 22 -2.81 -19.87 -7.90
CA VAL A 22 -2.20 -19.81 -6.56
C VAL A 22 -2.66 -21.03 -5.79
N VAL A 23 -1.70 -21.82 -5.31
CA VAL A 23 -1.96 -23.01 -4.48
C VAL A 23 -1.30 -22.80 -3.13
N SER A 24 -2.11 -22.73 -2.08
CA SER A 24 -1.63 -22.65 -0.69
C SER A 24 -2.03 -23.92 0.07
N VAL A 25 -1.12 -24.40 0.93
CA VAL A 25 -1.37 -25.59 1.76
C VAL A 25 -1.14 -25.21 3.22
N ARG A 26 -2.15 -25.39 4.06
CA ARG A 26 -2.09 -25.11 5.51
C ARG A 26 -2.35 -26.40 6.30
N ARG A 27 -1.67 -26.55 7.43
CA ARG A 27 -1.93 -27.63 8.40
C ARG A 27 -2.78 -27.07 9.54
N ASP A 28 -3.93 -27.69 9.78
CA ASP A 28 -4.81 -27.31 10.88
C ASP A 28 -4.18 -27.78 12.21
N ARG A 29 -3.82 -26.85 13.11
CA ARG A 29 -3.50 -27.19 14.51
C ARG A 29 -4.72 -26.85 15.35
N ARG A 30 -5.66 -27.78 15.47
CA ARG A 30 -6.84 -27.55 16.32
C ARG A 30 -6.46 -27.46 17.80
N GLY A 31 -6.68 -26.27 18.36
CA GLY A 31 -6.50 -25.94 19.76
C GLY A 31 -7.49 -24.91 20.31
N GLY A 32 -8.72 -24.83 19.80
CA GLY A 32 -9.93 -24.40 20.53
C GLY A 32 -10.29 -22.90 20.57
N GLY A 33 -11.44 -22.57 19.97
CA GLY A 33 -12.30 -21.45 20.40
C GLY A 33 -12.72 -20.47 19.31
N SER A 34 -14.02 -20.45 19.01
CA SER A 34 -14.80 -19.46 18.23
C SER A 34 -14.49 -19.26 16.74
N GLU A 35 -15.57 -19.32 15.96
CA GLU A 35 -15.70 -18.80 14.61
C GLU A 35 -15.49 -17.27 14.62
N ASP A 36 -14.95 -16.74 13.52
CA ASP A 36 -14.49 -15.38 13.27
C ASP A 36 -13.10 -15.04 13.82
N ASP A 37 -12.05 -15.45 13.09
CA ASP A 37 -10.73 -14.82 13.20
C ASP A 37 -10.13 -14.58 11.80
N ALA A 38 -10.15 -13.31 11.41
CA ALA A 38 -9.19 -12.73 10.50
C ALA A 38 -7.87 -12.55 11.26
N ASP A 39 -7.13 -13.63 11.48
CA ASP A 39 -5.82 -13.56 12.14
C ASP A 39 -4.73 -13.22 11.11
N ALA A 40 -4.05 -12.08 11.19
CA ALA A 40 -3.25 -11.54 12.31
C ALA A 40 -2.01 -12.38 12.61
N ASP A 41 -0.87 -11.68 12.61
CA ASP A 41 0.41 -11.96 13.24
C ASP A 41 1.00 -13.37 13.20
N THR A 42 2.17 -13.46 12.55
CA THR A 42 3.23 -14.35 13.03
C THR A 42 4.52 -13.53 13.17
N ASP A 43 4.72 -13.08 14.41
CA ASP A 43 5.99 -12.68 15.00
C ASP A 43 6.81 -13.94 15.29
N ASP A 44 8.06 -14.00 14.83
CA ASP A 44 9.05 -14.94 15.33
C ASP A 44 10.35 -14.17 15.59
N GLY A 45 10.56 -13.81 16.86
CA GLY A 45 11.80 -13.25 17.37
C GLY A 45 12.85 -14.33 17.56
N GLY A 46 14.01 -14.16 16.92
CA GLY A 46 15.18 -15.02 17.09
C GLY A 46 16.49 -14.27 16.85
N ASP A 47 17.32 -14.23 17.90
CA ASP A 47 18.58 -13.50 18.13
C ASP A 47 19.75 -13.76 17.14
N GLY A 48 20.39 -12.67 16.70
CA GLY A 48 21.85 -12.51 16.60
C GLY A 48 22.67 -13.24 15.51
N THR A 49 23.04 -12.53 14.43
CA THR A 49 24.44 -12.12 14.06
C THR A 49 24.54 -11.66 12.60
N ALA A 50 25.43 -10.70 12.36
CA ALA A 50 25.57 -9.88 11.14
C ALA A 50 25.94 -10.64 9.84
N GLY A 51 25.38 -10.17 8.72
CA GLY A 51 25.82 -10.45 7.35
C GLY A 51 24.83 -9.89 6.32
N ASP A 52 25.26 -8.86 5.56
CA ASP A 52 24.52 -8.25 4.44
C ASP A 52 24.20 -9.28 3.32
N GLY A 53 22.97 -9.19 2.78
CA GLY A 53 22.51 -9.91 1.59
C GLY A 53 21.16 -10.63 1.79
N PRO A 54 20.33 -10.78 0.74
CA PRO A 54 18.99 -11.35 0.87
C PRO A 54 19.08 -12.81 1.35
N SER A 55 18.46 -13.06 2.50
CA SER A 55 18.34 -14.38 3.11
C SER A 55 17.58 -15.32 2.18
N THR A 56 18.30 -16.34 1.71
CA THR A 56 17.73 -17.51 1.03
C THR A 56 16.76 -18.23 1.97
N PRO A 57 15.54 -18.63 1.55
CA PRO A 57 14.67 -19.46 2.38
C PRO A 57 15.31 -20.84 2.54
N GLN A 58 15.73 -21.20 3.75
CA GLN A 58 16.06 -22.58 4.09
C GLN A 58 14.79 -23.32 4.51
N ASP A 59 14.64 -24.52 3.94
CA ASP A 59 13.67 -25.57 4.20
C ASP A 59 12.18 -25.24 3.98
N ARG A 60 11.84 -24.99 2.72
CA ARG A 60 10.60 -25.54 2.14
C ARG A 60 10.96 -26.56 1.06
N VAL A 61 10.61 -27.82 1.32
CA VAL A 61 10.68 -28.87 0.30
C VAL A 61 9.63 -28.55 -0.75
N THR A 62 10.08 -28.14 -1.94
CA THR A 62 9.24 -28.03 -3.13
C THR A 62 10.00 -28.67 -4.30
N GLU A 63 9.90 -29.99 -4.39
CA GLU A 63 10.11 -30.79 -5.62
C GLU A 63 8.87 -30.54 -6.53
N THR A 64 8.89 -30.37 -7.86
CA THR A 64 9.85 -30.72 -8.91
C THR A 64 9.48 -29.94 -10.19
N THR A 65 10.46 -29.42 -10.92
CA THR A 65 10.38 -29.16 -12.37
C THR A 65 10.93 -30.40 -13.08
N LEU A 66 10.34 -30.92 -14.18
CA LEU A 66 11.00 -31.61 -15.32
C LEU A 66 9.98 -32.17 -16.36
N PRO A 67 10.39 -32.61 -17.58
CA PRO A 67 9.84 -32.09 -18.86
C PRO A 67 9.13 -33.13 -19.76
N GLY A 68 8.46 -32.63 -20.80
CA GLY A 68 8.50 -33.23 -22.14
C GLY A 68 7.29 -34.04 -22.65
N THR A 69 6.66 -33.46 -23.69
CA THR A 69 6.03 -34.09 -24.87
C THR A 69 4.72 -34.87 -24.73
N GLY A 70 3.71 -34.47 -25.52
CA GLY A 70 2.61 -35.33 -25.96
C GLY A 70 1.31 -34.57 -26.23
N ALA A 71 0.99 -34.36 -27.51
CA ALA A 71 -0.21 -33.67 -27.99
C ALA A 71 -1.53 -34.39 -27.68
N ALA A 72 -2.60 -33.63 -27.43
CA ALA A 72 -3.86 -33.58 -28.21
C ALA A 72 -5.08 -33.14 -27.36
N GLY A 73 -5.88 -32.22 -27.92
CA GLY A 73 -7.35 -32.32 -27.82
C GLY A 73 -8.09 -31.20 -27.09
N ASP A 74 -8.33 -30.12 -27.84
CA ASP A 74 -9.40 -29.11 -27.80
C ASP A 74 -10.65 -29.36 -26.93
N GLY A 75 -11.08 -28.29 -26.23
CA GLY A 75 -12.36 -28.18 -25.55
C GLY A 75 -12.40 -27.04 -24.51
N GLY A 76 -12.65 -25.81 -24.96
CA GLY A 76 -12.79 -24.64 -24.07
C GLY A 76 -14.03 -24.67 -23.17
N PRO A 77 -14.05 -23.80 -22.13
CA PRO A 77 -15.30 -23.13 -21.79
C PRO A 77 -15.16 -21.64 -21.42
N ASP A 78 -16.22 -20.92 -21.73
CA ASP A 78 -16.54 -19.56 -21.29
C ASP A 78 -16.83 -19.46 -19.78
N ASP A 79 -16.57 -18.25 -19.30
CA ASP A 79 -17.14 -17.48 -18.19
C ASP A 79 -16.83 -17.81 -16.71
N SER A 80 -16.12 -16.84 -16.13
CA SER A 80 -16.01 -16.41 -14.74
C SER A 80 -16.71 -17.28 -13.68
N GLY A 81 -15.94 -18.15 -13.05
CA GLY A 81 -16.34 -18.84 -11.82
C GLY A 81 -15.14 -19.07 -10.92
N THR A 82 -15.19 -18.54 -9.70
CA THR A 82 -14.29 -18.95 -8.62
C THR A 82 -14.60 -20.40 -8.29
N ALA A 83 -13.81 -21.34 -8.80
CA ALA A 83 -13.98 -22.75 -8.52
C ALA A 83 -13.13 -23.15 -7.30
N SER A 84 -13.75 -23.35 -6.14
CA SER A 84 -13.11 -24.03 -5.00
C SER A 84 -13.56 -25.49 -4.96
N ALA A 85 -12.63 -26.43 -5.09
CA ALA A 85 -12.90 -27.84 -4.83
C ALA A 85 -12.51 -28.16 -3.38
N VAL A 86 -13.48 -28.64 -2.59
CA VAL A 86 -13.25 -29.17 -1.23
C VAL A 86 -13.63 -30.65 -1.25
N GLU A 87 -12.66 -31.55 -1.10
CA GLU A 87 -12.91 -32.97 -0.85
C GLU A 87 -12.79 -33.26 0.65
N GLU A 88 -13.92 -33.55 1.32
CA GLU A 88 -13.92 -34.06 2.69
C GLU A 88 -13.89 -35.60 2.67
N SER A 89 -12.79 -36.20 3.13
CA SER A 89 -12.73 -37.63 3.45
C SER A 89 -12.54 -37.81 4.96
N GLY A 90 -13.60 -38.26 5.64
CA GLY A 90 -13.57 -38.49 7.08
C GLY A 90 -12.77 -39.73 7.48
N ALA A 91 -11.66 -39.51 8.18
CA ALA A 91 -11.10 -40.39 9.22
C ALA A 91 -10.01 -39.61 9.96
N ALA A 92 -9.97 -39.70 11.29
CA ALA A 92 -9.04 -38.98 12.17
C ALA A 92 -7.59 -38.98 11.64
N SER A 93 -7.18 -37.88 11.04
CA SER A 93 -5.84 -37.63 10.51
C SER A 93 -5.50 -36.15 10.71
N ASP A 94 -4.21 -35.80 10.78
CA ASP A 94 -3.75 -34.41 10.67
C ASP A 94 -4.20 -33.87 9.31
N ASP A 95 -5.43 -33.37 9.24
CA ASP A 95 -6.05 -33.01 7.97
C ASP A 95 -5.32 -31.81 7.37
N ILE A 96 -4.61 -32.07 6.27
CA ILE A 96 -3.93 -31.06 5.47
C ILE A 96 -5.00 -30.41 4.60
N TYR A 97 -5.24 -29.12 4.81
CA TYR A 97 -6.14 -28.34 3.98
C TYR A 97 -5.35 -27.64 2.86
N GLY A 98 -5.68 -27.95 1.61
CA GLY A 98 -5.16 -27.26 0.44
C GLY A 98 -6.23 -26.32 -0.14
N ARG A 99 -5.86 -25.08 -0.45
CA ARG A 99 -6.70 -24.12 -1.18
C ARG A 99 -6.02 -23.79 -2.50
N ALA A 100 -6.71 -24.02 -3.60
CA ALA A 100 -6.29 -23.63 -4.94
C ALA A 100 -7.23 -22.55 -5.47
N GLU A 101 -6.68 -21.47 -6.01
CA GLU A 101 -7.43 -20.32 -6.51
C GLU A 101 -6.87 -19.85 -7.85
N LEU A 102 -7.74 -19.38 -8.73
CA LEU A 102 -7.38 -18.69 -9.97
C LEU A 102 -7.61 -17.21 -9.81
N TYR A 103 -6.59 -16.42 -10.15
CA TYR A 103 -6.68 -14.97 -10.16
C TYR A 103 -6.53 -14.44 -11.58
N THR A 104 -7.44 -13.57 -11.99
CA THR A 104 -7.23 -12.74 -13.18
C THR A 104 -6.31 -11.59 -12.77
N CYS A 105 -5.02 -11.72 -13.06
CA CYS A 105 -4.00 -10.75 -12.64
C CYS A 105 -3.76 -9.65 -13.69
N ILE A 106 -4.20 -9.84 -14.93
CA ILE A 106 -3.95 -8.93 -16.05
C ILE A 106 -5.27 -8.28 -16.48
N PRO A 107 -5.55 -7.03 -16.06
CA PRO A 107 -6.84 -6.38 -16.32
C PRO A 107 -7.13 -6.15 -17.80
N GLU A 108 -6.10 -5.86 -18.62
CA GLU A 108 -6.27 -5.56 -20.05
C GLU A 108 -7.01 -6.65 -20.83
N ARG A 109 -6.93 -7.91 -20.39
CA ARG A 109 -7.63 -9.05 -21.03
C ARG A 109 -9.15 -8.88 -20.99
N VAL A 110 -9.66 -8.16 -20.01
CA VAL A 110 -11.09 -7.81 -19.88
C VAL A 110 -11.34 -6.41 -20.41
N THR A 111 -10.53 -5.42 -20.00
CA THR A 111 -10.84 -4.01 -20.23
C THR A 111 -10.63 -3.56 -21.67
N ARG A 112 -9.69 -4.17 -22.43
CA ARG A 112 -9.41 -3.80 -23.82
C ARG A 112 -10.65 -3.87 -24.70
N SER A 113 -11.35 -5.02 -24.69
CA SER A 113 -12.57 -5.21 -25.48
C SER A 113 -13.70 -4.25 -25.09
N LEU A 114 -13.80 -3.91 -23.80
CA LEU A 114 -14.78 -2.94 -23.29
C LEU A 114 -14.48 -1.53 -23.82
N PHE A 115 -13.21 -1.13 -23.85
CA PHE A 115 -12.82 0.18 -24.38
C PHE A 115 -12.99 0.26 -25.90
N GLU A 116 -12.64 -0.80 -26.64
CA GLU A 116 -12.80 -0.89 -28.10
C GLU A 116 -14.29 -0.85 -28.54
N ALA A 117 -15.20 -1.35 -27.71
CA ALA A 117 -16.63 -1.36 -28.00
C ALA A 117 -17.28 0.04 -27.91
N LEU A 118 -16.59 1.02 -27.31
CA LEU A 118 -17.08 2.37 -27.10
C LEU A 118 -16.52 3.33 -28.15
N HIS A 119 -17.30 4.35 -28.51
CA HIS A 119 -16.87 5.34 -29.50
C HIS A 119 -15.74 6.25 -28.98
N ALA A 120 -15.73 6.54 -27.67
CA ALA A 120 -14.71 7.34 -27.01
C ALA A 120 -14.71 7.02 -25.51
N ASN A 121 -13.51 6.99 -24.91
CA ASN A 121 -13.29 6.76 -23.48
C ASN A 121 -12.57 7.96 -22.88
N VAL A 122 -13.04 8.44 -21.72
CA VAL A 122 -12.39 9.53 -20.98
C VAL A 122 -12.11 9.03 -19.57
N LEU A 123 -10.85 8.75 -19.27
CA LEU A 123 -10.40 8.31 -17.96
C LEU A 123 -9.89 9.51 -17.17
N MET A 124 -10.50 9.78 -16.02
CA MET A 124 -10.14 10.91 -15.16
C MET A 124 -9.85 10.44 -13.73
N SER A 125 -8.66 10.76 -13.24
CA SER A 125 -8.33 10.62 -11.81
C SER A 125 -7.11 11.48 -11.48
N ALA A 126 -7.05 11.97 -10.24
CA ALA A 126 -5.93 12.77 -9.72
C ALA A 126 -4.61 11.98 -9.66
N THR A 127 -4.68 10.64 -9.64
CA THR A 127 -3.51 9.77 -9.45
C THR A 127 -3.30 8.78 -10.60
N LEU A 128 -3.74 9.10 -11.83
CA LEU A 128 -3.51 8.22 -12.99
C LEU A 128 -2.03 8.05 -13.33
N ARG A 129 -1.21 9.10 -13.13
CA ARG A 129 0.22 9.01 -13.46
C ARG A 129 0.97 7.97 -12.62
N PRO A 130 1.95 7.27 -13.21
CA PRO A 130 2.45 7.45 -14.58
C PRO A 130 1.51 6.82 -15.63
N PHE A 131 1.40 7.44 -16.81
CA PHE A 131 0.37 7.10 -17.80
C PHE A 131 0.66 5.77 -18.50
N ASP A 132 1.93 5.48 -18.82
CA ASP A 132 2.41 4.23 -19.40
C ASP A 132 1.91 3.00 -18.62
N VAL A 133 2.00 3.03 -17.29
CA VAL A 133 1.50 1.92 -16.46
C VAL A 133 -0.02 1.77 -16.54
N THR A 134 -0.76 2.88 -16.65
CA THR A 134 -2.22 2.81 -16.84
C THR A 134 -2.58 2.28 -18.23
N GLU A 135 -1.85 2.72 -19.25
CA GLU A 135 -2.02 2.32 -20.64
C GLU A 135 -1.83 0.82 -20.80
N ASP A 136 -0.72 0.29 -20.29
CA ASP A 136 -0.39 -1.13 -20.34
C ASP A 136 -1.39 -1.98 -19.53
N VAL A 137 -1.65 -1.61 -18.27
CA VAL A 137 -2.53 -2.40 -17.38
C VAL A 137 -3.96 -2.48 -17.89
N LEU A 138 -4.46 -1.41 -18.52
CA LEU A 138 -5.83 -1.34 -19.03
C LEU A 138 -5.96 -1.71 -20.51
N GLY A 139 -4.85 -1.87 -21.23
CA GLY A 139 -4.83 -2.18 -22.66
C GLY A 139 -5.37 -1.03 -23.50
N LEU A 140 -4.92 0.20 -23.23
CA LEU A 140 -5.32 1.39 -23.99
C LEU A 140 -4.41 1.59 -25.20
N ASP A 141 -4.99 1.68 -26.40
CA ASP A 141 -4.23 1.93 -27.62
C ASP A 141 -4.03 3.44 -27.88
N ASP A 142 -2.79 3.91 -27.75
CA ASP A 142 -2.33 5.29 -28.05
C ASP A 142 -3.25 6.41 -27.53
N PRO A 143 -3.57 6.45 -26.21
CA PRO A 143 -4.48 7.45 -25.70
C PRO A 143 -3.85 8.84 -25.66
N VAL A 144 -4.67 9.86 -25.89
CA VAL A 144 -4.25 11.24 -25.64
C VAL A 144 -4.16 11.46 -24.13
N THR A 145 -2.95 11.70 -23.64
CA THR A 145 -2.70 11.94 -22.22
C THR A 145 -2.69 13.43 -21.90
N MET A 146 -3.23 13.78 -20.73
CA MET A 146 -3.27 15.16 -20.24
C MET A 146 -3.10 15.17 -18.73
N ALA A 147 -2.15 15.96 -18.24
CA ALA A 147 -1.96 16.22 -16.82
C ALA A 147 -2.08 17.72 -16.56
N TYR A 148 -2.81 18.06 -15.52
CA TYR A 148 -2.87 19.41 -14.99
C TYR A 148 -1.93 19.47 -13.77
N GLY A 149 -1.11 20.52 -13.71
CA GLY A 149 -0.26 20.77 -12.54
C GLY A 149 -1.09 21.08 -11.28
N PRO A 150 -0.42 21.31 -10.14
CA PRO A 150 -1.09 21.64 -8.89
C PRO A 150 -2.02 22.85 -9.07
N GLN A 151 -3.30 22.68 -8.72
CA GLN A 151 -4.32 23.72 -8.93
C GLN A 151 -4.46 24.70 -7.76
N PHE A 152 -3.84 24.38 -6.63
CA PHE A 152 -3.96 25.17 -5.40
C PHE A 152 -2.74 26.11 -5.24
N PRO A 153 -2.81 27.15 -4.41
CA PRO A 153 -1.65 28.01 -4.12
C PRO A 153 -0.55 27.24 -3.39
N GLU A 154 0.71 27.45 -3.77
CA GLU A 154 1.86 26.75 -3.16
C GLU A 154 2.02 27.14 -1.69
N GLU A 155 1.73 28.39 -1.36
CA GLU A 155 1.83 28.93 0.00
C GLU A 155 0.82 28.29 0.96
N ARG A 156 -0.26 27.69 0.44
CA ARG A 156 -1.30 27.02 1.21
C ARG A 156 -1.06 25.52 1.39
N ARG A 157 -0.03 24.95 0.77
CA ARG A 157 0.28 23.51 0.93
C ARG A 157 1.77 23.30 1.16
N ARG A 158 2.11 22.46 2.12
CA ARG A 158 3.52 22.11 2.38
C ARG A 158 3.71 20.61 2.38
N THR A 159 4.75 20.12 1.71
CA THR A 159 5.10 18.70 1.75
C THR A 159 6.48 18.51 2.34
N TYR A 160 6.57 17.75 3.42
CA TYR A 160 7.80 17.39 4.10
C TYR A 160 8.12 15.92 3.88
N ALA A 161 9.31 15.63 3.36
CA ALA A 161 9.89 14.30 3.39
C ALA A 161 10.81 14.21 4.60
N VAL A 162 10.33 13.60 5.67
CA VAL A 162 11.08 13.51 6.93
C VAL A 162 12.07 12.37 6.82
N ASP A 163 13.36 12.66 7.01
CA ASP A 163 14.47 11.68 7.02
C ASP A 163 14.45 10.83 8.31
N GLY A 164 13.32 10.16 8.55
CA GLY A 164 13.11 9.22 9.63
C GLY A 164 13.63 7.82 9.28
N PRO A 165 13.75 6.95 10.28
CA PRO A 165 14.17 5.58 10.06
C PRO A 165 13.23 4.89 9.06
N PRO A 166 13.77 4.19 8.04
CA PRO A 166 12.93 3.48 7.09
C PRO A 166 12.21 2.34 7.81
N LEU A 167 10.88 2.32 7.72
CA LEU A 167 10.03 1.39 8.45
C LEU A 167 10.00 0.02 7.75
N PHE A 168 11.16 -0.65 7.70
CA PHE A 168 11.28 -2.02 7.22
C PHE A 168 10.75 -3.01 8.28
N ALA A 169 10.20 -4.14 7.83
CA ALA A 169 9.70 -5.19 8.71
C ALA A 169 10.75 -5.70 9.71
N SER A 170 12.03 -5.71 9.32
CA SER A 170 13.14 -6.16 10.16
C SER A 170 13.56 -5.17 11.26
N ARG A 171 13.15 -3.89 11.15
CA ARG A 171 13.60 -2.82 12.05
C ARG A 171 12.48 -2.08 12.77
N ARG A 172 11.23 -2.24 12.33
CA ARG A 172 10.07 -1.53 12.90
C ARG A 172 9.87 -1.79 14.40
N ASP A 173 10.37 -2.92 14.91
CA ASP A 173 10.29 -3.31 16.32
C ASP A 173 11.45 -2.76 17.16
N GLU A 174 12.45 -2.13 16.53
CA GLU A 174 13.56 -1.50 17.22
C GLU A 174 13.07 -0.31 18.06
N PRO A 175 13.44 -0.23 19.35
CA PRO A 175 12.98 0.86 20.22
C PRO A 175 13.34 2.26 19.74
N ASP A 176 14.50 2.44 19.09
CA ASP A 176 14.92 3.74 18.53
C ASP A 176 14.07 4.18 17.35
N VAL A 177 13.64 3.23 16.51
CA VAL A 177 12.74 3.48 15.38
C VAL A 177 11.39 3.96 15.90
N GLN A 178 10.80 3.21 16.82
CA GLN A 178 9.51 3.56 17.42
C GLN A 178 9.56 4.90 18.15
N ARG A 179 10.62 5.16 18.94
CA ARG A 179 10.81 6.46 19.61
C ARG A 179 10.85 7.61 18.62
N THR A 180 11.59 7.46 17.52
CA THR A 180 11.72 8.52 16.52
C THR A 180 10.40 8.78 15.82
N VAL A 181 9.70 7.73 15.41
CA VAL A 181 8.39 7.86 14.74
C VAL A 181 7.35 8.46 15.68
N THR A 182 7.27 8.01 16.94
CA THR A 182 6.39 8.58 17.96
C THR A 182 6.67 10.06 18.16
N ARG A 183 7.93 10.47 18.31
CA ARG A 183 8.30 11.89 18.47
C ARG A 183 7.83 12.73 17.28
N VAL A 184 8.05 12.26 16.05
CA VAL A 184 7.63 12.97 14.84
C VAL A 184 6.10 13.10 14.77
N LEU A 185 5.36 12.05 15.14
CA LEU A 185 3.90 12.09 15.21
C LEU A 185 3.42 13.09 16.25
N GLU A 186 4.01 13.08 17.46
CA GLU A 186 3.68 14.05 18.50
C GLU A 186 4.00 15.49 18.08
N ASP A 187 5.14 15.71 17.43
CA ASP A 187 5.51 17.01 16.86
C ASP A 187 4.50 17.46 15.80
N ALA A 188 4.05 16.55 14.93
CA ALA A 188 3.03 16.84 13.93
C ALA A 188 1.70 17.24 14.58
N VAL A 189 1.22 16.46 15.55
CA VAL A 189 -0.05 16.73 16.25
C VAL A 189 0.02 18.07 17.00
N ARG A 190 1.06 18.29 17.81
CA ARG A 190 1.18 19.52 18.63
C ARG A 190 1.29 20.79 17.79
N MET A 191 1.90 20.72 16.60
CA MET A 191 2.11 21.88 15.74
C MET A 191 0.96 22.14 14.77
N THR A 192 -0.02 21.24 14.68
CA THR A 192 -1.15 21.38 13.76
C THR A 192 -2.28 22.20 14.41
N PRO A 193 -2.78 23.27 13.77
CA PRO A 193 -3.97 23.99 14.22
C PRO A 193 -5.25 23.24 13.80
N GLY A 194 -5.53 22.13 14.45
CA GLY A 194 -6.65 21.24 14.11
C GLY A 194 -6.22 19.78 14.07
N ASN A 195 -7.02 18.97 13.39
CA ASN A 195 -6.85 17.52 13.42
C ASN A 195 -5.74 17.00 12.48
N THR A 196 -5.17 15.86 12.85
CA THR A 196 -4.11 15.15 12.10
C THR A 196 -4.57 13.76 11.65
N LEU A 197 -4.39 13.45 10.37
CA LEU A 197 -4.59 12.11 9.82
C LEU A 197 -3.27 11.36 9.76
N ALA A 198 -3.15 10.21 10.41
CA ALA A 198 -1.95 9.38 10.39
C ALA A 198 -2.23 8.04 9.71
N PHE A 199 -1.70 7.87 8.49
CA PHE A 199 -1.79 6.66 7.69
C PHE A 199 -0.57 5.77 7.90
N PHE A 200 -0.82 4.49 8.16
CA PHE A 200 0.20 3.47 8.39
C PHE A 200 0.13 2.36 7.34
N PRO A 201 1.19 1.53 7.20
CA PRO A 201 1.19 0.41 6.26
C PRO A 201 0.17 -0.68 6.60
N SER A 202 -0.22 -0.79 7.87
CA SER A 202 -1.20 -1.77 8.36
C SER A 202 -1.94 -1.25 9.60
N TYR A 203 -3.05 -1.90 9.94
CA TYR A 203 -3.79 -1.64 11.16
C TYR A 203 -2.96 -1.93 12.42
N ALA A 204 -2.13 -2.98 12.41
CA ALA A 204 -1.22 -3.31 13.51
C ALA A 204 -0.17 -2.22 13.75
N GLU A 205 0.38 -1.60 12.69
CA GLU A 205 1.25 -0.44 12.85
C GLU A 205 0.49 0.78 13.36
N ALA A 206 -0.75 1.01 12.90
CA ALA A 206 -1.59 2.10 13.41
C ALA A 206 -1.84 1.96 14.92
N GLU A 207 -2.25 0.78 15.38
CA GLU A 207 -2.49 0.48 16.80
C GLU A 207 -1.23 0.66 17.65
N ARG A 208 -0.08 0.21 17.13
CA ARG A 208 1.22 0.36 17.78
C ARG A 208 1.52 1.81 18.14
N TYR A 209 1.30 2.74 17.23
CA TYR A 209 1.59 4.16 17.47
C TYR A 209 0.44 4.88 18.19
N HIS A 210 -0.80 4.46 18.00
CA HIS A 210 -1.93 4.91 18.81
C HIS A 210 -1.67 4.73 20.32
N GLY A 211 -1.12 3.58 20.73
CA GLY A 211 -0.76 3.33 22.13
C GLY A 211 0.49 4.06 22.64
N ARG A 212 1.24 4.77 21.77
CA ARG A 212 2.53 5.44 22.11
C ARG A 212 2.45 6.96 22.05
N VAL A 213 1.63 7.51 21.16
CA VAL A 213 1.47 8.96 20.98
C VAL A 213 0.57 9.50 22.09
N SER A 214 1.07 10.51 22.81
CA SER A 214 0.35 11.13 23.92
C SER A 214 -0.15 12.54 23.65
N ALA A 215 0.05 13.03 22.42
CA ALA A 215 -0.39 14.34 21.97
C ALA A 215 -1.79 14.26 21.33
N GLY A 216 -2.66 15.21 21.69
CA GLY A 216 -4.01 15.31 21.15
C GLY A 216 -4.95 14.18 21.57
N THR A 217 -6.18 14.22 21.06
CA THR A 217 -7.16 13.16 21.28
C THR A 217 -6.98 12.03 20.26
N ALA A 218 -6.61 10.84 20.74
CA ALA A 218 -6.30 9.70 19.86
C ALA A 218 -7.55 8.91 19.43
N TYR A 219 -7.66 8.65 18.13
CA TYR A 219 -8.70 7.86 17.49
C TYR A 219 -8.05 6.72 16.70
N LEU A 220 -8.53 5.48 16.88
CA LEU A 220 -8.03 4.31 16.17
C LEU A 220 -9.11 3.75 15.24
N ASP A 221 -8.75 3.61 13.96
CA ASP A 221 -9.53 2.85 12.99
C ASP A 221 -9.20 1.37 13.10
N GLU A 222 -10.24 0.53 13.20
CA GLU A 222 -10.11 -0.91 13.38
C GLU A 222 -10.82 -1.64 12.22
N PRO A 223 -10.27 -2.77 11.76
CA PRO A 223 -10.94 -3.60 10.75
C PRO A 223 -12.38 -3.96 11.18
N GLY A 224 -13.34 -3.73 10.29
CA GLY A 224 -14.73 -4.14 10.52
C GLY A 224 -15.56 -3.18 11.40
N THR A 225 -14.97 -2.11 11.93
CA THR A 225 -15.71 -1.08 12.67
C THR A 225 -16.35 -0.07 11.70
N PRO A 226 -17.62 0.34 11.91
CA PRO A 226 -18.24 1.37 11.08
C PRO A 226 -17.46 2.69 11.14
N ALA A 227 -16.90 3.07 10.00
CA ALA A 227 -16.10 4.27 9.79
C ALA A 227 -16.79 5.60 10.17
N THR A 228 -18.10 5.68 10.04
CA THR A 228 -18.85 6.94 10.13
C THR A 228 -18.79 7.58 11.52
N ASP A 229 -19.06 6.81 12.58
CA ASP A 229 -19.11 7.32 13.96
C ASP A 229 -17.71 7.73 14.46
N LEU A 230 -16.67 7.03 13.99
CA LEU A 230 -15.30 7.38 14.32
C LEU A 230 -14.88 8.68 13.65
N ARG A 231 -15.21 8.83 12.36
CA ARG A 231 -14.95 10.05 11.59
C ARG A 231 -15.63 11.25 12.23
N GLU A 232 -16.93 11.17 12.51
CA GLU A 232 -17.67 12.30 13.07
C GLU A 232 -17.06 12.80 14.38
N ARG A 233 -16.73 11.88 15.30
CA ARG A 233 -16.04 12.25 16.55
C ARG A 233 -14.67 12.88 16.32
N PHE A 234 -13.91 12.35 15.37
CA PHE A 234 -12.60 12.90 15.01
C PHE A 234 -12.72 14.29 14.39
N THR A 235 -13.67 14.52 13.49
CA THR A 235 -13.84 15.81 12.80
C THR A 235 -14.42 16.89 13.70
N ASP A 236 -15.18 16.51 14.73
CA ASP A 236 -15.70 17.42 15.75
C ASP A 236 -14.66 17.82 16.82
N ASP A 237 -13.44 17.25 16.75
CA ASP A 237 -12.33 17.56 17.64
C ASP A 237 -11.49 18.73 17.11
N ASP A 238 -10.72 19.36 18.00
CA ASP A 238 -9.84 20.49 17.68
C ASP A 238 -8.35 20.10 17.70
N ASP A 239 -8.00 18.94 18.27
CA ASP A 239 -6.64 18.41 18.34
C ASP A 239 -6.56 16.89 18.12
N GLY A 240 -7.55 16.33 17.44
CA GLY A 240 -7.69 14.90 17.18
C GLY A 240 -6.59 14.34 16.28
N VAL A 241 -6.18 13.10 16.54
CA VAL A 241 -5.31 12.32 15.67
C VAL A 241 -5.94 10.96 15.35
N LEU A 242 -6.19 10.72 14.06
CA LEU A 242 -6.75 9.45 13.58
C LEU A 242 -5.64 8.55 13.04
N PHE A 243 -5.47 7.40 13.71
CA PHE A 243 -4.57 6.32 13.31
C PHE A 243 -5.33 5.32 12.45
N THR A 244 -4.92 5.14 11.19
CA THR A 244 -5.57 4.21 10.27
C THR A 244 -4.58 3.57 9.29
N SER A 245 -4.95 2.43 8.72
CA SER A 245 -4.22 1.81 7.62
C SER A 245 -4.48 2.55 6.31
N LEU A 246 -3.45 2.73 5.48
CA LEU A 246 -3.63 3.28 4.13
C LEU A 246 -4.47 2.35 3.22
N TRP A 247 -4.49 1.06 3.54
CA TRP A 247 -5.30 0.04 2.86
C TRP A 247 -6.67 -0.16 3.53
N GLY A 248 -6.99 0.65 4.54
CA GLY A 248 -8.24 0.61 5.26
C GLY A 248 -9.38 1.36 4.58
N THR A 249 -10.59 1.16 5.11
CA THR A 249 -11.83 1.75 4.57
C THR A 249 -11.90 3.26 4.77
N LEU A 250 -11.38 3.80 5.88
CA LEU A 250 -11.34 5.26 6.11
C LEU A 250 -10.36 6.00 5.18
N GLY A 251 -9.39 5.29 4.62
CA GLY A 251 -8.53 5.81 3.56
C GLY A 251 -9.24 5.96 2.22
N GLU A 252 -10.36 5.28 1.99
CA GLU A 252 -11.08 5.21 0.71
C GLU A 252 -12.48 5.84 0.80
N GLY A 253 -12.83 6.72 -0.15
CA GLY A 253 -14.21 7.19 -0.29
C GLY A 253 -14.73 8.17 0.78
N VAL A 254 -13.94 8.52 1.79
CA VAL A 254 -14.33 9.46 2.85
C VAL A 254 -13.75 10.86 2.62
N SER A 255 -14.60 11.88 2.67
CA SER A 255 -14.19 13.29 2.59
C SER A 255 -14.08 13.91 4.01
N TYR A 256 -12.91 14.42 4.35
CA TYR A 256 -12.58 15.41 5.41
C TYR A 256 -12.58 16.87 4.90
N ASP A 257 -13.70 17.57 4.90
CA ASP A 257 -13.83 18.86 4.22
C ASP A 257 -13.49 20.05 5.14
N GLY A 258 -12.88 21.10 4.58
CA GLY A 258 -12.58 22.32 5.33
C GLY A 258 -11.58 22.10 6.45
N ASP A 259 -12.07 22.08 7.68
CA ASP A 259 -11.25 22.13 8.90
C ASP A 259 -11.05 20.75 9.52
N ASP A 260 -11.72 19.73 8.95
CA ASP A 260 -11.77 18.35 9.42
C ASP A 260 -10.38 17.72 9.65
N ALA A 261 -9.36 18.14 8.88
CA ALA A 261 -7.95 17.78 9.10
C ALA A 261 -7.01 18.80 8.43
N ARG A 262 -6.00 19.28 9.17
CA ARG A 262 -4.99 20.23 8.67
C ARG A 262 -3.65 19.59 8.35
N THR A 263 -3.37 18.42 8.89
CA THR A 263 -2.12 17.68 8.63
C THR A 263 -2.42 16.24 8.25
N VAL A 264 -1.68 15.71 7.28
CA VAL A 264 -1.64 14.28 6.99
C VAL A 264 -0.21 13.78 7.11
N VAL A 265 -0.04 12.65 7.80
CA VAL A 265 1.21 11.93 7.95
C VAL A 265 1.05 10.56 7.33
N VAL A 266 1.92 10.21 6.39
CA VAL A 266 2.08 8.85 5.90
C VAL A 266 3.35 8.29 6.53
N VAL A 267 3.18 7.32 7.42
CA VAL A 267 4.26 6.70 8.18
C VAL A 267 4.75 5.47 7.45
N GLY A 268 6.04 5.44 7.11
CA GLY A 268 6.63 4.37 6.31
C GLY A 268 6.20 4.40 4.84
N VAL A 269 6.71 3.44 4.07
CA VAL A 269 6.22 3.14 2.72
C VAL A 269 5.19 2.02 2.82
N PRO A 270 3.92 2.29 2.45
CA PRO A 270 2.81 1.35 2.60
C PRO A 270 2.78 0.37 1.42
N TYR A 271 3.80 -0.47 1.32
CA TYR A 271 3.77 -1.59 0.39
C TYR A 271 2.64 -2.55 0.76
N PRO A 272 1.92 -3.11 -0.23
CA PRO A 272 0.93 -4.13 0.03
C PRO A 272 1.61 -5.36 0.63
N HIS A 273 0.84 -6.16 1.37
CA HIS A 273 1.33 -7.43 1.90
C HIS A 273 1.77 -8.33 0.74
N LEU A 274 3.00 -8.84 0.84
CA LEU A 274 3.56 -9.80 -0.11
C LEU A 274 3.07 -11.20 0.26
N ASP A 275 1.84 -11.52 -0.14
CA ASP A 275 1.26 -12.85 -0.03
C ASP A 275 1.40 -13.62 -1.36
N ASP A 276 1.03 -14.91 -1.35
CA ASP A 276 1.12 -15.78 -2.53
C ASP A 276 0.35 -15.19 -3.73
N ARG A 277 -0.73 -14.44 -3.47
CA ARG A 277 -1.52 -13.75 -4.49
C ARG A 277 -0.75 -12.58 -5.09
N MET A 278 -0.14 -11.73 -4.27
CA MET A 278 0.67 -10.61 -4.71
C MET A 278 1.91 -11.09 -5.48
N GLU A 279 2.52 -12.20 -5.07
CA GLU A 279 3.58 -12.84 -5.87
C GLU A 279 3.07 -13.30 -7.24
N ALA A 280 1.88 -13.88 -7.32
CA ALA A 280 1.30 -14.27 -8.60
C ALA A 280 0.99 -13.07 -9.50
N VAL A 281 0.52 -11.95 -8.94
CA VAL A 281 0.33 -10.69 -9.68
C VAL A 281 1.65 -10.13 -10.18
N GLN A 282 2.70 -10.12 -9.35
CA GLN A 282 4.04 -9.68 -9.78
C GLN A 282 4.57 -10.54 -10.92
N ARG A 283 4.52 -11.88 -10.80
CA ARG A 283 4.92 -12.80 -11.87
C ARG A 283 4.11 -12.58 -13.15
N ALA A 284 2.82 -12.29 -13.01
CA ALA A 284 1.95 -12.00 -14.14
C ALA A 284 2.36 -10.74 -14.89
N TYR A 285 2.57 -9.64 -14.17
CA TYR A 285 3.01 -8.38 -14.76
C TYR A 285 4.42 -8.47 -15.32
N GLU A 286 5.33 -9.18 -14.66
CA GLU A 286 6.67 -9.42 -15.19
C GLU A 286 6.61 -10.20 -16.52
N ALA A 287 5.79 -11.26 -16.59
CA ALA A 287 5.64 -12.04 -17.81
C ALA A 287 4.95 -11.27 -18.96
N THR A 288 4.10 -10.29 -18.64
CA THR A 288 3.28 -9.58 -19.63
C THR A 288 3.93 -8.28 -20.10
N PHE A 289 4.54 -7.53 -19.18
CA PHE A 289 5.06 -6.18 -19.39
C PHE A 289 6.58 -6.08 -19.23
N GLY A 290 7.25 -7.13 -18.77
CA GLY A 290 8.71 -7.16 -18.65
C GLY A 290 9.39 -7.18 -20.02
N ASP A 291 10.40 -6.34 -20.20
CA ASP A 291 11.17 -6.26 -21.45
C ASP A 291 12.50 -7.06 -21.42
N GLY A 292 12.81 -7.66 -20.27
CA GLY A 292 14.01 -8.48 -20.05
C GLY A 292 15.33 -7.71 -20.10
N THR A 293 15.28 -6.37 -20.18
CA THR A 293 16.45 -5.53 -20.38
C THR A 293 16.79 -4.65 -19.20
N ASP A 294 15.84 -4.00 -18.52
CA ASP A 294 16.12 -3.22 -17.29
C ASP A 294 14.81 -2.87 -16.55
N GLY A 295 14.44 -3.64 -15.52
CA GLY A 295 13.37 -3.32 -14.58
C GLY A 295 12.60 -4.54 -14.09
N ASP A 296 12.22 -4.53 -12.81
CA ASP A 296 11.24 -5.47 -12.24
C ASP A 296 9.84 -4.91 -12.53
N ALA A 297 9.32 -5.20 -13.73
CA ALA A 297 7.98 -4.77 -14.14
C ALA A 297 6.93 -5.35 -13.20
N GLY A 298 7.16 -6.58 -12.71
CA GLY A 298 6.39 -7.19 -11.63
C GLY A 298 6.24 -6.27 -10.43
N TRP A 299 7.36 -5.86 -9.82
CA TRP A 299 7.38 -4.93 -8.68
C TRP A 299 6.80 -3.57 -9.01
N ARG A 300 7.24 -2.94 -10.12
CA ARG A 300 6.80 -1.60 -10.50
C ARG A 300 5.28 -1.52 -10.65
N TYR A 301 4.68 -2.49 -11.35
CA TYR A 301 3.26 -2.48 -11.71
C TYR A 301 2.37 -2.99 -10.56
N ALA A 302 2.82 -4.01 -9.81
CA ALA A 302 2.03 -4.62 -8.74
C ALA A 302 2.16 -3.91 -7.39
N VAL A 303 3.32 -3.31 -7.12
CA VAL A 303 3.70 -2.84 -5.79
C VAL A 303 3.97 -1.33 -5.78
N GLU A 304 5.01 -0.88 -6.49
CA GLU A 304 5.49 0.51 -6.38
C GLU A 304 4.43 1.54 -6.80
N ILE A 305 3.90 1.43 -8.02
CA ILE A 305 2.93 2.40 -8.55
C ILE A 305 1.61 2.40 -7.76
N PRO A 306 1.01 1.24 -7.42
CA PRO A 306 -0.14 1.21 -6.52
C PRO A 306 0.12 1.88 -5.18
N THR A 307 1.28 1.64 -4.56
CA THR A 307 1.68 2.27 -3.30
C THR A 307 1.79 3.79 -3.44
N VAL A 308 2.47 4.30 -4.47
CA VAL A 308 2.57 5.76 -4.69
C VAL A 308 1.21 6.39 -4.95
N ARG A 309 0.33 5.73 -5.72
CA ARG A 309 -1.03 6.22 -5.95
C ARG A 309 -1.82 6.31 -4.65
N LYS A 310 -1.74 5.29 -3.80
CA LYS A 310 -2.38 5.29 -2.47
C LYS A 310 -1.84 6.40 -1.58
N THR A 311 -0.52 6.56 -1.52
CA THR A 311 0.11 7.65 -0.76
C THR A 311 -0.39 9.01 -1.26
N ARG A 312 -0.42 9.25 -2.58
CA ARG A 312 -0.93 10.49 -3.17
C ARG A 312 -2.41 10.73 -2.86
N GLN A 313 -3.23 9.68 -2.82
CA GLN A 313 -4.64 9.78 -2.41
C GLN A 313 -4.79 10.18 -0.93
N ALA A 314 -3.95 9.66 -0.03
CA ALA A 314 -3.91 10.10 1.36
C ALA A 314 -3.44 11.55 1.49
N LEU A 315 -2.39 11.94 0.77
CA LEU A 315 -1.90 13.32 0.78
C LEU A 315 -2.98 14.33 0.31
N GLY A 316 -3.84 13.91 -0.63
CA GLY A 316 -4.97 14.72 -1.12
C GLY A 316 -6.12 14.89 -0.12
N ARG A 317 -6.06 14.29 1.07
CA ARG A 317 -7.13 14.42 2.08
C ARG A 317 -7.15 15.78 2.77
N VAL A 318 -6.06 16.54 2.76
CA VAL A 318 -5.91 17.76 3.57
C VAL A 318 -6.03 19.06 2.78
N VAL A 319 -5.84 19.04 1.45
CA VAL A 319 -5.96 20.25 0.62
C VAL A 319 -6.89 19.97 -0.55
N ARG A 320 -8.09 20.56 -0.54
CA ARG A 320 -9.16 20.22 -1.49
C ARG A 320 -9.75 21.36 -2.28
N SER A 321 -9.52 22.58 -1.83
CA SER A 321 -9.96 23.77 -2.52
C SER A 321 -8.81 24.77 -2.60
N PRO A 322 -8.88 25.76 -3.52
CA PRO A 322 -7.88 26.82 -3.57
C PRO A 322 -7.76 27.62 -2.26
N ASP A 323 -8.83 27.64 -1.45
CA ASP A 323 -8.91 28.33 -0.16
C ASP A 323 -8.54 27.47 1.04
N ASP A 324 -8.36 26.18 0.82
CA ASP A 324 -7.95 25.22 1.83
C ASP A 324 -6.43 25.26 2.03
N PHE A 325 -5.97 24.80 3.19
CA PHE A 325 -4.55 24.75 3.50
C PHE A 325 -4.19 23.57 4.41
N GLY A 326 -2.96 23.08 4.26
CA GLY A 326 -2.43 22.10 5.19
C GLY A 326 -1.09 21.48 4.81
N ALA A 327 -0.58 20.70 5.76
CA ALA A 327 0.73 20.07 5.67
C ALA A 327 0.60 18.57 5.36
N ARG A 328 1.53 18.09 4.54
CA ARG A 328 1.65 16.72 4.07
C ARG A 328 3.01 16.20 4.51
N ILE A 329 3.03 15.13 5.28
CA ILE A 329 4.27 14.61 5.89
C ILE A 329 4.45 13.17 5.41
N LEU A 330 5.60 12.91 4.80
CA LEU A 330 6.06 11.59 4.40
C LEU A 330 7.17 11.18 5.36
N LEU A 331 6.86 10.33 6.34
CA LEU A 331 7.78 9.91 7.39
C LEU A 331 8.44 8.59 7.03
N ASP A 332 9.47 8.67 6.20
CA ASP A 332 10.38 7.56 5.88
C ASP A 332 11.55 8.10 5.03
N ALA A 333 12.78 7.71 5.35
CA ALA A 333 13.95 8.09 4.56
C ALA A 333 13.80 7.77 3.06
N ARG A 334 13.03 6.73 2.67
CA ARG A 334 12.79 6.35 1.27
C ARG A 334 12.07 7.41 0.42
N TYR A 335 11.46 8.43 1.03
CA TYR A 335 10.87 9.58 0.34
C TYR A 335 11.84 10.75 0.12
N THR A 336 13.04 10.70 0.70
CA THR A 336 14.04 11.77 0.60
C THR A 336 14.77 11.76 -0.74
N GLU A 337 15.33 12.91 -1.14
CA GLU A 337 16.18 13.04 -2.32
C GLU A 337 17.43 12.18 -2.19
N ARG A 338 18.02 12.14 -0.99
CA ARG A 338 19.17 11.30 -0.69
C ARG A 338 18.91 9.82 -0.98
N ALA A 339 17.74 9.31 -0.58
CA ALA A 339 17.39 7.91 -0.83
C ALA A 339 17.37 7.56 -2.32
N ALA A 340 16.97 8.48 -3.19
CA ALA A 340 17.00 8.25 -4.64
C ALA A 340 18.40 7.93 -5.20
N ILE A 341 19.46 8.30 -4.47
CA ILE A 341 20.86 8.01 -4.81
C ILE A 341 21.36 6.79 -4.03
N GLU A 342 21.02 6.70 -2.73
CA GLU A 342 21.65 5.74 -1.81
C GLU A 342 20.88 4.41 -1.68
N MET A 343 19.58 4.40 -1.95
CA MET A 343 18.69 3.27 -1.67
C MET A 343 18.20 2.53 -2.92
N GLY A 344 18.66 2.92 -4.11
CA GLY A 344 18.35 2.23 -5.38
C GLY A 344 16.85 1.97 -5.55
N GLU A 345 16.48 0.70 -5.70
CA GLU A 345 15.09 0.22 -5.87
C GLU A 345 14.17 0.46 -4.67
N TYR A 346 14.71 0.74 -3.47
CA TYR A 346 13.90 1.01 -2.29
C TYR A 346 13.45 2.46 -2.19
N ALA A 347 14.01 3.36 -3.00
CA ALA A 347 13.65 4.77 -3.01
C ALA A 347 12.33 4.97 -3.77
N VAL A 348 11.38 5.67 -3.14
CA VAL A 348 10.02 5.84 -3.70
C VAL A 348 9.83 7.23 -4.29
N ARG A 349 10.67 8.19 -3.91
CA ARG A 349 10.57 9.58 -4.38
C ARG A 349 10.55 9.70 -5.91
N GLY A 350 11.29 8.84 -6.61
CA GLY A 350 11.38 8.82 -8.06
C GLY A 350 10.06 8.52 -8.77
N ALA A 351 9.17 7.75 -8.13
CA ALA A 351 7.90 7.33 -8.69
C ALA A 351 6.76 8.37 -8.54
N PHE A 352 6.98 9.43 -7.75
CA PHE A 352 6.05 10.57 -7.70
C PHE A 352 6.14 11.43 -8.98
N PRO A 353 5.04 12.07 -9.40
CA PRO A 353 5.08 13.03 -10.50
C PRO A 353 6.11 14.15 -10.26
N PRO A 354 6.77 14.66 -11.33
CA PRO A 354 7.83 15.66 -11.19
C PRO A 354 7.46 16.90 -10.38
N GLU A 355 6.24 17.42 -10.55
CA GLU A 355 5.74 18.58 -9.81
C GLU A 355 5.55 18.31 -8.32
N GLU A 356 5.03 17.14 -7.94
CA GLU A 356 4.82 16.78 -6.54
C GLU A 356 6.17 16.53 -5.86
N ARG A 357 7.10 15.89 -6.58
CA ARG A 357 8.48 15.69 -6.10
C ARG A 357 9.24 17.00 -5.90
N ALA A 358 8.97 18.02 -6.73
CA ALA A 358 9.60 19.33 -6.60
C ALA A 358 9.11 20.12 -5.37
N GLU A 359 7.89 19.83 -4.88
CA GLU A 359 7.33 20.42 -3.66
C GLU A 359 7.84 19.77 -2.36
N MET A 360 8.41 18.57 -2.43
CA MET A 360 8.86 17.82 -1.27
C MET A 360 10.14 18.43 -0.68
N ILE A 361 10.07 18.84 0.58
CA ILE A 361 11.20 19.40 1.32
C ILE A 361 11.73 18.36 2.29
N ASP A 362 12.98 17.98 2.11
CA ASP A 362 13.67 17.07 3.01
C ASP A 362 13.94 17.76 4.35
N VAL A 363 13.56 17.12 5.46
CA VAL A 363 13.76 17.65 6.81
C VAL A 363 14.20 16.55 7.76
N ASP A 364 15.10 16.88 8.67
CA ASP A 364 15.41 15.99 9.79
C ASP A 364 14.18 15.86 10.71
N PRO A 365 13.97 14.71 11.37
CA PRO A 365 12.86 14.49 12.31
C PRO A 365 12.67 15.63 13.32
N GLU A 366 13.77 16.15 13.88
CA GLU A 366 13.78 17.18 14.92
C GLU A 366 13.46 18.59 14.38
N LYS A 367 13.55 18.77 13.07
CA LYS A 367 13.32 20.04 12.39
C LYS A 367 11.87 20.19 11.94
N LEU A 368 11.10 19.09 11.86
CA LEU A 368 9.74 19.09 11.37
C LEU A 368 8.86 20.09 12.14
N GLN A 369 8.92 20.09 13.47
CA GLN A 369 8.10 20.97 14.29
C GLN A 369 8.29 22.46 13.97
N PHE A 370 9.52 22.89 13.69
CA PHE A 370 9.79 24.26 13.27
C PHE A 370 9.25 24.56 11.88
N GLY A 371 9.32 23.57 10.96
CA GLY A 371 8.72 23.68 9.64
C GLY A 371 7.20 23.85 9.70
N LEU A 372 6.53 23.04 10.51
CA LEU A 372 5.08 23.13 10.72
C LEU A 372 4.68 24.44 11.38
N LEU A 373 5.39 24.83 12.45
CA LEU A 373 5.14 26.10 13.14
C LEU A 373 5.26 27.29 12.19
N ASN A 374 6.31 27.34 11.36
CA ASN A 374 6.48 28.41 10.38
C ASN A 374 5.37 28.38 9.33
N PHE A 375 5.05 27.20 8.78
CA PHE A 375 4.03 27.08 7.73
C PHE A 375 2.64 27.54 8.21
N TYR A 376 2.17 27.06 9.36
CA TYR A 376 0.88 27.46 9.91
C TYR A 376 0.90 28.89 10.49
N GLY A 377 2.04 29.33 11.02
CA GLY A 377 2.24 30.70 11.47
C GLY A 377 2.18 31.72 10.34
N ASP A 378 2.81 31.43 9.20
CA ASP A 378 2.78 32.29 8.00
C ASP A 378 1.36 32.43 7.42
N LEU A 379 0.47 31.49 7.73
CA LEU A 379 -0.95 31.50 7.35
C LEU A 379 -1.86 32.09 8.43
N ASP A 380 -1.32 32.56 9.56
CA ASP A 380 -2.08 33.02 10.73
C ASP A 380 -3.14 31.99 11.18
N ALA A 381 -2.83 30.70 11.12
CA ALA A 381 -3.81 29.62 11.25
C ALA A 381 -4.15 29.20 12.69
N TYR A 382 -3.43 29.72 13.71
CA TYR A 382 -3.66 29.34 15.10
C TYR A 382 -4.72 30.24 15.76
N ASP A 383 -5.70 29.63 16.43
CA ASP A 383 -6.66 30.33 17.30
C ASP A 383 -6.03 30.70 18.65
N GLY A 384 -5.02 31.58 18.62
CA GLY A 384 -4.35 32.10 19.81
C GLY A 384 -2.83 32.12 19.71
N ASN A 385 -2.16 31.81 20.83
CA ASN A 385 -0.70 31.74 20.82
C ASN A 385 -0.25 30.45 20.13
N PRO A 386 0.68 30.52 19.16
CA PRO A 386 1.23 29.33 18.55
C PRO A 386 1.87 28.39 19.58
N PRO A 387 1.88 27.07 19.31
CA PRO A 387 2.56 26.08 20.14
C PRO A 387 4.07 26.35 20.21
N THR A 388 4.70 25.90 21.30
CA THR A 388 6.16 26.03 21.49
C THR A 388 6.88 24.74 21.06
N PRO A 389 7.90 24.81 20.19
CA PRO A 389 8.75 23.68 19.79
C PRO A 389 9.62 23.09 20.91
#